data_AF-A0A8J8H5N2-F1
#
_entry.id   AF-A0A8J8H5N2-F1
#
_cell.length_a   1.000
_cell.length_b   1.000
_cell.length_c   1.000
_cell.angle_alpha   90.00
_cell.angle_beta   90.00
_cell.angle_gamma   90.00
#
_symmetry.space_group_name_H-M   'P 1'
#
loop_
_entity.id
_entity.type
_entity.pdbx_description
1 polymer ?
#
loop_
_entity_poly.entity_id
_entity_poly.type
_entity_poly.pdbx_seq_one_letter_code
_entity_poly.pdbx_strand_id
1 'polypeptide(L)' 'VIGVAVIVDRGAGDAVRAAGLPYRAAFTLSDLGLSR' A
#
# COMPACT_ATOMS: atom_id res chain seq x y z
N VAL A 1 -16.79 1.05 3.90
CA VAL A 1 -15.38 1.22 4.38
C VAL A 1 -14.89 2.59 3.96
N ILE A 2 -14.04 3.24 4.75
CA ILE A 2 -13.56 4.61 4.46
C ILE A 2 -12.15 4.66 3.83
N GLY A 3 -11.47 3.52 3.74
CA GLY A 3 -10.13 3.41 3.19
C GLY A 3 -9.45 2.12 3.62
N VAL A 4 -8.22 1.92 3.15
CA VAL A 4 -7.38 0.78 3.46
C VAL A 4 -6.04 1.27 4.01
N ALA A 5 -5.65 0.73 5.17
CA ALA A 5 -4.34 0.93 5.75
C ALA A 5 -3.66 -0.44 5.90
N VAL A 6 -2.43 -0.55 5.39
CA VAL A 6 -1.61 -1.77 5.52
C VAL A 6 -0.31 -1.46 6.24
N ILE A 7 0.30 -2.47 6.83
CA ILE A 7 1.64 -2.33 7.41
C ILE A 7 2.69 -2.23 6.28
N VAL A 8 2.66 -3.12 5.29
CA VAL A 8 3.63 -3.15 4.19
C VAL A 8 2.93 -3.13 2.85
N ASP A 9 3.26 -2.18 1.98
CA ASP A 9 2.87 -2.19 0.58
C ASP A 9 3.78 -3.12 -0.22
N ARG A 10 3.16 -4.05 -0.95
CA ARG A 10 3.81 -4.99 -1.89
C ARG A 10 3.21 -4.89 -3.31
N GLY A 11 2.55 -3.78 -3.63
CA GLY A 11 1.95 -3.50 -4.95
C GLY A 11 0.42 -3.52 -4.98
N ALA A 12 -0.26 -3.48 -3.83
CA ALA A 12 -1.73 -3.51 -3.80
C ALA A 12 -2.37 -2.12 -4.00
N GLY A 13 -1.59 -1.05 -3.85
CA GLY A 13 -2.11 0.32 -3.80
C GLY A 13 -2.94 0.73 -5.02
N ASP A 14 -2.53 0.34 -6.23
CA ASP A 14 -3.22 0.76 -7.45
C ASP A 14 -4.60 0.10 -7.60
N ALA A 15 -4.72 -1.18 -7.25
CA ALA A 15 -6.01 -1.87 -7.25
C ALA A 15 -6.99 -1.24 -6.25
N VAL A 16 -6.50 -0.84 -5.07
CA VAL A 16 -7.34 -0.19 -4.05
C VAL A 16 -7.77 1.22 -4.48
N ARG A 17 -6.85 2.00 -5.08
CA ARG A 17 -7.17 3.33 -5.61
C ARG A 17 -8.15 3.25 -6.77
N ALA A 18 -8.01 2.26 -7.66
CA ALA A 18 -8.95 2.00 -8.75
C ALA A 18 -10.36 1.65 -8.24
N ALA A 19 -10.46 1.03 -7.06
CA ALA A 19 -11.73 0.80 -6.37
C ALA A 19 -12.31 2.05 -5.67
N GLY A 20 -11.68 3.22 -5.81
CA GLY A 20 -12.15 4.49 -5.24
C GLY A 20 -11.85 4.64 -3.75
N LEU A 21 -10.93 3.86 -3.20
CA LEU A 21 -10.60 3.88 -1.78
C LEU A 21 -9.25 4.57 -1.52
N PRO A 22 -9.14 5.42 -0.50
CA PRO A 22 -7.85 5.90 -0.01
C PRO A 22 -6.96 4.74 0.45
N TYR A 23 -5.67 4.79 0.09
CA TYR A 23 -4.68 3.76 0.43
C TYR A 23 -3.48 4.37 1.15
N ARG A 24 -3.13 3.83 2.31
CA ARG A 24 -1.93 4.20 3.08
C ARG A 24 -1.16 2.96 3.50
N ALA A 25 0.17 3.04 3.43
CA ALA A 25 1.07 2.02 3.92
C ALA A 25 2.03 2.62 4.94
N ALA A 26 2.34 1.87 6.01
CA ALA A 26 3.35 2.28 6.98
C ALA A 26 4.77 2.09 6.43
N PHE A 27 4.99 1.06 5.61
CA PHE A 27 6.26 0.74 4.96
C PHE A 27 6.06 0.29 3.52
N THR A 28 7.07 0.50 2.70
CA THR A 28 7.25 -0.08 1.37
C THR A 28 8.39 -1.11 1.41
N LEU A 29 8.54 -1.91 0.35
CA LEU A 29 9.71 -2.80 0.23
C LEU A 29 11.04 -2.03 0.28
N SER A 30 11.09 -0.81 -0.26
CA SER A 30 12.28 0.04 -0.19
C SER A 30 12.60 0.48 1.24
N ASP A 31 11.60 0.82 2.05
CA ASP A 31 11.80 1.20 3.46
C ASP A 31 12.38 0.05 4.30
N LEU A 32 12.16 -1.19 3.84
CA LEU A 32 12.67 -2.41 4.47
C LEU A 32 13.96 -2.95 3.83
N GLY A 33 14.49 -2.28 2.79
CA GLY A 33 15.70 -2.73 2.09
C GLY A 33 15.50 -3.97 1.20
N LEU A 34 14.29 -4.21 0.70
CA LEU A 34 13.89 -5.42 -0.04
C LEU A 34 13.64 -5.18 -1.55
N SER A 35 14.04 -4.04 -2.11
CA SER A 35 13.75 -3.65 -3.51
C SER A 35 14.74 -4.21 -4.56
N ARG A 36 15.30 -5.40 -4.32
CA ARG A 36 16.25 -6.07 -5.23
C ARG A 36 15.56 -6.94 -6.27
#